data_AF-A0A522WEI3-F1
#
_entry.id   AF-A0A522WEI3-F1
#
_cell.length_a   1.000
_cell.length_b   1.000
_cell.length_c   1.000
_cell.angle_alpha   90.00
_cell.angle_beta   90.00
_cell.angle_gamma   90.00
#
_symmetry.space_group_name_H-M   'P 1'
#
loop_
_entity.id
_entity.type
_entity.pdbx_description
1 polymer ?
#
loop_
_entity_poly.entity_id
_entity_poly.type
_entity_poly.pdbx_seq_one_letter_code
_entity_poly.pdbx_strand_id
1 'polypeptide(L)'
;MSTQIDIRNKVIAIVKDDSAKLATPGDYDQHIAAAINLYSRHRQGVNVTDVVGNGTHDYSLPAGWNDEFSIIESIEYPVGNVPASLIENDGYEVYQSPTGKKIRLKNDVPSAAQTFRIKFTILRAATTIPDGDVDAFTWLASALCLEALANIYAQTSDSTLAADAVNYRTKAQEFGGRAKSLMKLYKEHMGLKDNDLTTPASVITDLDVGYPGGRDRLTHPRWMRESR
;
A
#
# COMPACT_ATOMS: atom_id res chain seq x y z
N MET A 1 -5.14 -5.24 18.90
CA MET A 1 -5.86 -4.24 18.08
C MET A 1 -5.87 -2.89 18.77
N SER A 2 -4.93 -2.03 18.42
CA SER A 2 -4.90 -0.62 18.83
C SER A 2 -6.07 0.15 18.23
N THR A 3 -6.75 0.96 19.03
CA THR A 3 -7.79 1.87 18.52
C THR A 3 -7.17 3.11 17.88
N GLN A 4 -7.95 3.83 17.06
CA GLN A 4 -7.51 5.11 16.48
C GLN A 4 -7.12 6.14 17.57
N ILE A 5 -7.78 6.10 18.73
CA ILE A 5 -7.48 6.96 19.88
C ILE A 5 -6.12 6.60 20.48
N ASP A 6 -5.79 5.30 20.61
CA ASP A 6 -4.50 4.85 21.15
C ASP A 6 -3.34 5.29 20.25
N ILE A 7 -3.51 5.14 18.93
CA ILE A 7 -2.54 5.59 17.93
C ILE A 7 -2.36 7.11 18.03
N ARG A 8 -3.46 7.87 18.10
CA ARG A 8 -3.40 9.33 18.22
C ARG A 8 -2.64 9.74 19.49
N ASN A 9 -2.93 9.10 20.62
CA ASN A 9 -2.25 9.37 21.89
C ASN A 9 -0.75 9.06 21.82
N LYS A 10 -0.36 7.95 21.18
CA LYS A 10 1.05 7.62 20.91
C LYS A 10 1.72 8.69 20.04
N VAL A 11 1.07 9.12 18.96
CA VAL A 11 1.60 10.17 18.07
C VAL A 11 1.79 11.49 18.83
N ILE A 12 0.79 11.93 19.61
CA ILE A 12 0.88 13.14 20.43
C ILE A 12 2.06 13.04 21.43
N ALA A 13 2.22 11.88 22.08
CA ALA A 13 3.32 11.65 23.02
C ALA A 13 4.71 11.65 22.38
N ILE A 14 4.82 11.28 21.09
CA ILE A 14 6.08 11.33 20.33
C ILE A 14 6.36 12.75 19.84
N VAL A 15 5.36 13.43 19.26
CA VAL A 15 5.52 14.78 18.71
C VAL A 15 5.86 15.77 19.81
N LYS A 16 5.17 15.71 20.95
CA LYS A 16 5.30 16.65 22.10
C LYS A 16 5.27 18.10 21.64
N ASP A 17 4.20 18.50 20.98
CA ASP A 17 3.99 19.89 20.59
C ASP A 17 3.61 20.74 21.81
N ASP A 18 4.62 21.23 22.53
CA ASP A 18 4.44 22.15 23.67
C ASP A 18 3.89 23.53 23.24
N SER A 19 3.96 23.84 21.94
CA SER A 19 3.59 25.14 21.38
C SER A 19 2.14 25.23 20.90
N ALA A 20 1.39 24.13 21.00
CA ALA A 20 -0.01 24.04 20.59
C ALA A 20 -0.24 24.52 19.13
N LYS A 21 0.74 24.33 18.24
CA LYS A 21 0.66 24.75 16.83
C LYS A 21 -0.16 23.77 16.00
N LEU A 22 -0.22 22.51 16.41
CA LEU A 22 -1.16 21.50 15.89
C LEU A 22 -2.38 21.31 16.82
N ALA A 23 -2.79 22.36 17.56
CA ALA A 23 -3.85 22.23 18.56
C ALA A 23 -5.26 22.13 17.99
N THR A 24 -5.44 22.28 16.67
CA THR A 24 -6.72 21.95 16.05
C THR A 24 -6.87 20.42 16.07
N PRO A 25 -7.90 19.85 16.70
CA PRO A 25 -8.05 18.40 16.83
C PRO A 25 -8.02 17.63 15.49
N GLY A 26 -8.26 18.30 14.36
CA GLY A 26 -8.22 17.73 13.02
C GLY A 26 -6.83 17.63 12.38
N ASP A 27 -5.81 18.36 12.87
CA ASP A 27 -4.50 18.41 12.19
C ASP A 27 -3.77 17.06 12.30
N TYR A 28 -3.76 16.47 13.51
CA TYR A 28 -3.22 15.13 13.73
C TYR A 28 -3.99 14.06 12.93
N ASP A 29 -5.31 14.17 12.83
CA ASP A 29 -6.14 13.19 12.12
C ASP A 29 -5.89 13.20 10.62
N GLN A 30 -5.66 14.38 10.03
CA GLN A 30 -5.28 14.50 8.62
C GLN A 30 -3.94 13.80 8.34
N HIS A 31 -2.94 14.01 9.20
CA HIS A 31 -1.64 13.36 9.05
C HIS A 31 -1.71 11.85 9.31
N ILE A 32 -2.53 11.40 10.27
CA ILE A 32 -2.79 9.97 10.49
C ILE A 32 -3.51 9.36 9.28
N ALA A 33 -4.47 10.05 8.66
CA ALA A 33 -5.13 9.57 7.44
C ALA A 33 -4.15 9.49 6.26
N ALA A 34 -3.29 10.49 6.08
CA ALA A 34 -2.22 10.45 5.08
C ALA A 34 -1.24 9.29 5.35
N ALA A 35 -0.91 9.04 6.62
CA ALA A 35 -0.08 7.93 7.05
C ALA A 35 -0.69 6.57 6.69
N ILE A 36 -2.01 6.41 6.88
CA ILE A 36 -2.74 5.19 6.53
C ILE A 36 -2.63 4.91 5.03
N ASN A 37 -2.77 5.93 4.19
CA ASN A 37 -2.66 5.77 2.74
C ASN A 37 -1.26 5.32 2.32
N LEU A 38 -0.21 5.91 2.90
CA LEU A 38 1.18 5.52 2.62
C LEU A 38 1.48 4.11 3.12
N TYR A 39 1.12 3.81 4.35
CA TYR A 39 1.31 2.48 4.93
C TYR A 39 0.56 1.41 4.13
N SER A 40 -0.67 1.69 3.69
CA SER A 40 -1.46 0.76 2.87
C SER A 40 -0.80 0.46 1.52
N ARG A 41 -0.05 1.41 0.93
CA ARG A 41 0.71 1.14 -0.30
C ARG A 41 1.83 0.13 -0.09
N HIS A 42 2.49 0.17 1.08
CA HIS A 42 3.57 -0.77 1.41
C HIS A 42 3.05 -2.11 1.94
N ARG A 43 1.98 -2.09 2.73
CA ARG A 43 1.35 -3.28 3.30
C ARG A 43 -0.16 -3.20 3.16
N GLN A 44 -0.63 -3.65 2.01
CA GLN A 44 -2.04 -3.62 1.63
C GLN A 44 -2.89 -4.46 2.61
N GLY A 45 -4.14 -4.06 2.79
CA GLY A 45 -5.15 -4.92 3.38
C GLY A 45 -5.65 -5.91 2.34
N VAL A 46 -6.15 -7.05 2.80
CA VAL A 46 -6.77 -8.07 1.93
C VAL A 46 -8.15 -8.32 2.49
N ASN A 47 -9.15 -8.28 1.62
CA ASN A 47 -10.52 -8.65 1.95
C ASN A 47 -10.98 -9.82 1.09
N VAL A 48 -11.87 -10.62 1.66
CA VAL A 48 -12.46 -11.80 1.00
C VAL A 48 -13.97 -11.66 1.08
N THR A 49 -14.63 -11.69 -0.07
CA THR A 49 -16.08 -11.54 -0.15
C THR A 49 -16.67 -12.62 -1.05
N ASP A 50 -17.70 -13.29 -0.55
CA ASP A 50 -18.48 -14.25 -1.32
C ASP A 50 -19.60 -13.48 -2.05
N VAL A 51 -19.67 -13.64 -3.37
CA VAL A 51 -20.65 -12.99 -4.24
C VAL A 51 -21.59 -14.05 -4.80
N VAL A 52 -22.89 -13.80 -4.69
CA VAL A 52 -23.93 -14.68 -5.24
C VAL A 52 -24.01 -14.46 -6.75
N GLY A 53 -24.01 -15.56 -7.51
CA GLY A 53 -24.22 -15.54 -8.95
C GLY A 53 -25.57 -14.93 -9.33
N ASN A 54 -25.66 -14.39 -10.53
CA ASN A 54 -26.92 -13.84 -11.06
C ASN A 54 -27.24 -14.37 -12.46
N GLY A 55 -26.51 -15.39 -12.92
CA GLY A 55 -26.65 -15.92 -14.28
C GLY A 55 -26.11 -14.99 -15.36
N THR A 56 -25.26 -14.01 -15.00
CA THR A 56 -24.61 -13.10 -15.95
C THR A 56 -23.09 -13.12 -15.78
N HIS A 57 -22.37 -12.52 -16.73
CA HIS A 57 -20.92 -12.36 -16.68
C HIS A 57 -20.46 -11.17 -15.84
N ASP A 58 -21.34 -10.18 -15.61
CA ASP A 58 -20.98 -8.87 -15.05
C ASP A 58 -21.52 -8.68 -13.64
N TYR A 59 -20.60 -8.47 -12.69
CA TYR A 59 -20.89 -8.31 -11.27
C TYR A 59 -20.46 -6.94 -10.76
N SER A 60 -21.20 -6.39 -9.80
CA SER A 60 -20.79 -5.17 -9.11
C SER A 60 -19.50 -5.40 -8.33
N LEU A 61 -18.67 -4.34 -8.24
CA LEU A 61 -17.48 -4.37 -7.40
C LEU A 61 -17.86 -4.57 -5.91
N PRO A 62 -17.07 -5.32 -5.14
CA PRO A 62 -17.36 -5.61 -3.73
C PRO A 62 -17.24 -4.36 -2.85
N ALA A 63 -17.89 -4.39 -1.68
CA ALA A 63 -17.80 -3.30 -0.71
C ALA A 63 -16.35 -3.09 -0.22
N GLY A 64 -15.93 -1.83 -0.14
CA GLY A 64 -14.55 -1.47 0.21
C GLY A 64 -13.58 -1.46 -0.96
N TRP A 65 -14.04 -1.76 -2.17
CA TRP A 65 -13.26 -1.56 -3.39
C TRP A 65 -12.90 -0.08 -3.60
N ASN A 66 -11.64 0.18 -3.91
CA ASN A 66 -11.13 1.49 -4.30
C ASN A 66 -10.56 1.44 -5.72
N ASP A 67 -11.10 2.27 -6.61
CA ASP A 67 -10.80 2.23 -8.04
C ASP A 67 -9.33 2.46 -8.44
N GLU A 68 -8.55 3.13 -7.59
CA GLU A 68 -7.13 3.46 -7.85
C GLU A 68 -6.16 2.60 -7.03
N PHE A 69 -6.66 1.71 -6.17
CA PHE A 69 -5.85 0.93 -5.24
C PHE A 69 -6.16 -0.57 -5.26
N SER A 70 -7.43 -0.92 -5.35
CA SER A 70 -7.88 -2.31 -5.26
C SER A 70 -7.54 -3.09 -6.52
N ILE A 71 -7.00 -4.29 -6.30
CA ILE A 71 -6.64 -5.26 -7.32
C ILE A 71 -7.22 -6.60 -6.87
N ILE A 72 -7.79 -7.35 -7.81
CA ILE A 72 -8.25 -8.73 -7.55
C ILE A 72 -7.02 -9.62 -7.47
N GLU A 73 -6.81 -10.29 -6.34
CA GLU A 73 -5.72 -11.26 -6.17
C GLU A 73 -6.10 -12.63 -6.73
N SER A 74 -7.33 -13.07 -6.49
CA SER A 74 -7.83 -14.36 -6.97
C SER A 74 -9.34 -14.44 -6.90
N ILE A 75 -9.94 -15.26 -7.76
CA ILE A 75 -11.35 -15.64 -7.68
C ILE A 75 -11.44 -17.16 -7.55
N GLU A 76 -12.14 -17.64 -6.52
CA GLU A 76 -12.45 -19.06 -6.31
C GLU A 76 -13.87 -19.35 -6.80
N TYR A 77 -13.98 -20.30 -7.72
CA TYR A 77 -15.24 -20.79 -8.25
C TYR A 77 -15.05 -22.19 -8.87
N PRO A 78 -15.89 -23.19 -8.52
CA PRO A 78 -16.87 -23.20 -7.43
C PRO A 78 -16.23 -23.11 -6.04
N VAL A 79 -16.93 -22.50 -5.08
CA VAL A 79 -16.43 -22.35 -3.69
C VAL A 79 -16.53 -23.68 -2.93
N GLY A 80 -15.49 -24.00 -2.14
CA GLY A 80 -15.51 -25.13 -1.19
C GLY A 80 -14.83 -26.41 -1.67
N ASN A 81 -14.24 -26.40 -2.87
CA ASN A 81 -13.43 -27.52 -3.34
C ASN A 81 -12.11 -27.62 -2.58
N VAL A 82 -11.60 -28.84 -2.42
CA VAL A 82 -10.28 -29.12 -1.84
C VAL A 82 -9.49 -30.00 -2.82
N PRO A 83 -8.45 -29.47 -3.49
CA PRO A 83 -7.93 -28.10 -3.42
C PRO A 83 -8.90 -27.06 -4.03
N ALA A 84 -8.74 -25.80 -3.62
CA ALA A 84 -9.59 -24.70 -4.10
C ALA A 84 -9.51 -24.56 -5.63
N SER A 85 -10.67 -24.42 -6.28
CA SER A 85 -10.75 -24.17 -7.72
C SER A 85 -10.67 -22.67 -7.96
N LEU A 86 -9.50 -22.20 -8.41
CA LEU A 86 -9.28 -20.79 -8.75
C LEU A 86 -9.50 -20.58 -10.25
N ILE A 87 -10.21 -19.50 -10.59
CA ILE A 87 -10.29 -19.02 -11.97
C ILE A 87 -8.90 -18.48 -12.35
N GLU A 88 -8.42 -18.84 -13.53
CA GLU A 88 -7.18 -18.29 -14.08
C GLU A 88 -7.27 -16.77 -14.27
N ASN A 89 -6.14 -16.08 -14.16
CA ASN A 89 -6.10 -14.61 -14.16
C ASN A 89 -6.62 -13.97 -15.45
N ASP A 90 -6.63 -14.71 -16.57
CA ASP A 90 -7.20 -14.28 -17.84
C ASP A 90 -8.73 -14.51 -17.93
N GLY A 91 -9.27 -15.36 -17.07
CA GLY A 91 -10.69 -15.74 -16.99
C GLY A 91 -11.58 -14.69 -16.34
N TYR A 92 -11.01 -13.64 -15.75
CA TYR A 92 -11.74 -12.48 -15.24
C TYR A 92 -11.03 -11.16 -15.54
N GLU A 93 -11.79 -10.06 -15.49
CA GLU A 93 -11.23 -8.71 -15.61
C GLU A 93 -12.10 -7.67 -14.89
N VAL A 94 -11.51 -6.51 -14.58
CA VAL A 94 -12.27 -5.33 -14.18
C VAL A 94 -12.66 -4.58 -15.44
N TYR A 95 -13.92 -4.74 -15.86
CA TYR A 95 -14.46 -4.14 -17.07
C TYR A 95 -15.03 -2.74 -16.80
N GLN A 96 -14.58 -1.76 -17.58
CA GLN A 96 -15.15 -0.41 -17.57
C GLN A 96 -16.35 -0.34 -18.52
N SER A 97 -17.55 -0.18 -17.95
CA SER A 97 -18.76 0.12 -18.73
C SER A 97 -19.09 1.62 -18.66
N PRO A 98 -19.96 2.14 -19.56
CA PRO A 98 -20.47 3.52 -19.46
C PRO A 98 -21.19 3.80 -18.13
N THR A 99 -21.71 2.75 -17.49
CA THR A 99 -22.42 2.82 -16.20
C THR A 99 -21.50 2.64 -14.98
N GLY A 100 -20.21 2.42 -15.18
CA GLY A 100 -19.22 2.19 -14.12
C GLY A 100 -18.40 0.92 -14.29
N LYS A 101 -17.45 0.69 -13.38
CA LYS A 101 -16.60 -0.52 -13.36
C LYS A 101 -17.37 -1.71 -12.79
N LYS A 102 -17.12 -2.88 -13.37
CA LYS A 102 -17.71 -4.16 -12.97
C LYS A 102 -16.64 -5.25 -13.03
N ILE A 103 -16.88 -6.33 -12.30
CA ILE A 103 -16.09 -7.56 -12.43
C ILE A 103 -16.74 -8.38 -13.53
N ARG A 104 -15.98 -8.71 -14.57
CA ARG A 104 -16.43 -9.54 -15.67
C ARG A 104 -15.76 -10.91 -15.58
N LEU A 105 -16.55 -11.96 -15.44
CA LEU A 105 -16.11 -13.34 -15.60
C LEU A 105 -16.29 -13.72 -17.08
N LYS A 106 -15.22 -14.14 -17.77
CA LYS A 106 -15.27 -14.36 -19.23
C LYS A 106 -15.89 -15.70 -19.61
N ASN A 107 -15.49 -16.76 -18.90
CA ASN A 107 -15.87 -18.13 -19.23
C ASN A 107 -16.93 -18.71 -18.29
N ASP A 108 -17.14 -18.06 -17.14
CA ASP A 108 -18.01 -18.55 -16.07
C ASP A 108 -19.25 -17.67 -15.91
N VAL A 109 -20.39 -18.33 -15.69
CA VAL A 109 -21.68 -17.69 -15.41
C VAL A 109 -22.31 -18.34 -14.18
N PRO A 110 -21.88 -17.98 -12.96
CA PRO A 110 -22.48 -18.48 -11.73
C PRO A 110 -23.99 -18.21 -11.68
N SER A 111 -24.78 -19.25 -11.43
CA SER A 111 -26.23 -19.13 -11.24
C SER A 111 -26.60 -18.54 -9.87
N ALA A 112 -27.86 -18.16 -9.67
CA ALA A 112 -28.35 -17.63 -8.39
C ALA A 112 -28.23 -18.60 -7.19
N ALA A 113 -28.02 -19.90 -7.46
CA ALA A 113 -27.78 -20.91 -6.43
C ALA A 113 -26.29 -21.13 -6.13
N GLN A 114 -25.39 -20.48 -6.87
CA GLN A 114 -23.95 -20.63 -6.75
C GLN A 114 -23.32 -19.33 -6.26
N THR A 115 -22.21 -19.46 -5.55
CA THR A 115 -21.38 -18.35 -5.11
C THR A 115 -19.98 -18.50 -5.67
N PHE A 116 -19.32 -17.37 -5.89
CA PHE A 116 -17.89 -17.31 -6.14
C PHE A 116 -17.26 -16.39 -5.10
N ARG A 117 -16.01 -16.67 -4.73
CA ARG A 117 -15.30 -15.93 -3.69
C ARG A 117 -14.22 -15.07 -4.33
N ILE A 118 -14.25 -13.78 -4.03
CA ILE A 118 -13.28 -12.81 -4.52
C ILE A 118 -12.34 -12.44 -3.39
N LYS A 119 -11.04 -12.55 -3.65
CA LYS A 119 -9.97 -12.02 -2.80
C LYS A 119 -9.39 -10.79 -3.47
N PHE A 120 -9.41 -9.65 -2.79
CA PHE A 120 -8.96 -8.37 -3.36
C PHE A 120 -8.28 -7.48 -2.31
N THR A 121 -7.46 -6.55 -2.80
CA THR A 121 -6.73 -5.61 -1.95
C THR A 121 -7.60 -4.43 -1.52
N ILE A 122 -7.43 -3.98 -0.28
CA ILE A 122 -8.14 -2.84 0.30
C ILE A 122 -7.18 -1.91 1.03
N LEU A 123 -7.54 -0.63 1.12
CA LEU A 123 -6.88 0.29 2.03
C LEU A 123 -7.09 -0.19 3.47
N ARG A 124 -6.03 -0.15 4.27
CA ARG A 124 -6.16 -0.47 5.70
C ARG A 124 -6.86 0.67 6.43
N ALA A 125 -7.50 0.34 7.53
CA ALA A 125 -7.94 1.28 8.54
C ALA A 125 -7.00 1.22 9.75
N ALA A 126 -7.00 2.28 10.56
CA ALA A 126 -6.22 2.36 11.81
C ALA A 126 -6.44 1.16 12.74
N THR A 127 -7.64 0.58 12.74
CA THR A 127 -8.02 -0.59 13.55
C THR A 127 -7.52 -1.93 12.99
N THR A 128 -7.13 -1.97 11.71
CA THR A 128 -6.73 -3.19 10.99
C THR A 128 -5.21 -3.32 10.82
N ILE A 129 -4.45 -2.46 11.48
CA ILE A 129 -2.99 -2.50 11.47
C ILE A 129 -2.54 -3.68 12.36
N PRO A 130 -1.66 -4.58 11.87
CA PRO A 130 -1.10 -5.65 12.68
C PRO A 130 -0.38 -5.10 13.92
N ASP A 131 -0.54 -5.74 15.08
CA ASP A 131 0.02 -5.22 16.35
C ASP A 131 1.56 -5.03 16.29
N GLY A 132 2.27 -5.86 15.51
CA GLY A 132 3.73 -5.72 15.29
C GLY A 132 4.15 -4.49 14.48
N ASP A 133 3.25 -3.93 13.67
CA ASP A 133 3.54 -2.77 12.82
C ASP A 133 3.03 -1.45 13.42
N VAL A 134 2.34 -1.51 14.57
CA VAL A 134 1.74 -0.32 15.19
C VAL A 134 2.79 0.74 15.51
N ASP A 135 3.93 0.33 16.06
CA ASP A 135 4.97 1.29 16.42
C ASP A 135 5.60 1.94 15.17
N ALA A 136 5.85 1.14 14.12
CA ALA A 136 6.31 1.66 12.83
C ALA A 136 5.32 2.65 12.21
N PHE A 137 4.02 2.31 12.24
CA PHE A 137 2.96 3.21 11.80
C PHE A 137 2.94 4.52 12.59
N THR A 138 3.10 4.45 13.92
CA THR A 138 3.14 5.66 14.75
C THR A 138 4.36 6.54 14.45
N TRP A 139 5.51 5.96 14.11
CA TRP A 139 6.68 6.73 13.67
C TRP A 139 6.42 7.46 12.35
N LEU A 140 5.77 6.80 11.38
CA LEU A 140 5.41 7.41 10.11
C LEU A 140 4.40 8.56 10.31
N ALA A 141 3.34 8.33 11.08
CA ALA A 141 2.35 9.38 11.37
C ALA A 141 3.00 10.57 12.11
N SER A 142 3.86 10.28 13.09
CA SER A 142 4.58 11.33 13.84
C SER A 142 5.56 12.10 12.95
N ALA A 143 6.23 11.44 12.01
CA ALA A 143 7.14 12.09 11.07
C ALA A 143 6.39 13.11 10.19
N LEU A 144 5.20 12.77 9.69
CA LEU A 144 4.36 13.68 8.91
C LEU A 144 3.89 14.88 9.74
N CYS A 145 3.49 14.68 10.99
CA CYS A 145 3.14 15.78 11.90
C CYS A 145 4.33 16.70 12.18
N LEU A 146 5.52 16.14 12.42
CA LEU A 146 6.74 16.90 12.68
C LEU A 146 7.20 17.69 11.46
N GLU A 147 7.02 17.14 10.25
CA GLU A 147 7.32 17.83 9.01
C GLU A 147 6.36 19.02 8.79
N ALA A 148 5.07 18.85 9.08
CA ALA A 148 4.10 19.95 9.06
C ALA A 148 4.47 21.05 10.07
N LEU A 149 4.85 20.69 11.29
CA LEU A 149 5.36 21.64 12.29
C LEU A 149 6.61 22.38 11.80
N ALA A 150 7.57 21.66 11.22
CA ALA A 150 8.78 22.27 10.68
C ALA A 150 8.45 23.31 9.60
N ASN A 151 7.46 23.03 8.73
CA ASN A 151 6.99 23.96 7.72
C ASN A 151 6.32 25.21 8.32
N ILE A 152 5.50 25.05 9.37
CA ILE A 152 4.87 26.18 10.08
C ILE A 152 5.95 27.08 10.70
N TYR A 153 6.97 26.49 11.34
CA TYR A 153 8.08 27.22 11.94
C TYR A 153 9.01 27.87 10.91
N ALA A 154 9.16 27.27 9.73
CA ALA A 154 9.90 27.87 8.63
C ALA A 154 9.17 29.11 8.07
N GLN A 155 7.85 29.06 7.93
CA GLN A 155 7.04 30.18 7.41
C GLN A 155 6.99 31.36 8.38
N THR A 156 7.02 31.12 9.69
CA THR A 156 7.00 32.18 10.72
C THR A 156 8.35 32.88 10.93
N SER A 157 9.41 32.47 10.21
CA SER A 157 10.75 33.06 10.33
C SER A 157 10.92 34.44 9.68
N ASP A 158 9.94 34.90 8.88
CA ASP A 158 10.01 36.17 8.14
C ASP A 158 9.39 37.34 8.93
N SER A 159 9.75 37.47 10.22
CA SER A 159 9.29 38.58 11.07
C SER A 159 10.41 39.61 11.26
N THR A 160 10.12 40.85 10.90
CA THR A 160 11.01 42.01 10.65
C THR A 160 11.71 42.61 11.88
N LEU A 161 11.88 41.86 12.99
CA LEU A 161 12.52 42.36 14.22
C LEU A 161 13.68 41.43 14.64
N ALA A 162 14.90 41.94 14.47
CA ALA A 162 16.18 41.23 14.45
C ALA A 162 16.69 40.64 15.78
N ALA A 163 15.83 40.33 16.76
CA ALA A 163 16.27 39.80 18.07
C ALA A 163 15.72 38.40 18.42
N ASP A 164 14.55 37.98 17.89
CA ASP A 164 13.91 36.70 18.26
C ASP A 164 13.75 35.71 17.07
N ALA A 165 14.15 36.11 15.87
CA ALA A 165 14.04 35.28 14.65
C ALA A 165 15.00 34.06 14.64
N VAL A 166 16.09 34.10 15.42
CA VAL A 166 17.12 33.04 15.43
C VAL A 166 16.60 31.74 16.06
N ASN A 167 15.64 31.81 16.98
CA ASN A 167 15.14 30.63 17.71
C ASN A 167 14.16 29.79 16.85
N TYR A 168 13.35 30.42 16.00
CA TYR A 168 12.37 29.72 15.16
C TYR A 168 13.01 28.88 14.04
N ARG A 169 14.10 29.36 13.45
CA ARG A 169 14.87 28.60 12.44
C ARG A 169 15.48 27.32 13.03
N THR A 170 16.03 27.41 14.23
CA THR A 170 16.60 26.25 14.94
C THR A 170 15.52 25.22 15.27
N LYS A 171 14.33 25.66 15.73
CA LYS A 171 13.19 24.78 15.97
C LYS A 171 12.71 24.07 14.70
N ALA A 172 12.59 24.77 13.57
CA ALA A 172 12.24 24.16 12.29
C ALA A 172 13.24 23.07 11.87
N GLN A 173 14.55 23.31 12.09
CA GLN A 173 15.59 22.32 11.82
C GLN A 173 15.54 21.12 12.77
N GLU A 174 15.26 21.32 14.06
CA GLU A 174 15.13 20.25 15.05
C GLU A 174 13.92 19.34 14.75
N PHE A 175 12.75 19.92 14.45
CA PHE A 175 11.57 19.14 14.08
C PHE A 175 11.78 18.40 12.76
N GLY A 176 12.37 19.05 11.75
CA GLY A 176 12.74 18.40 10.49
C GLY A 176 13.77 17.26 10.68
N GLY A 177 14.74 17.44 11.58
CA GLY A 177 15.70 16.40 11.95
C GLY A 177 15.04 15.19 12.60
N ARG A 178 14.16 15.42 13.59
CA ARG A 178 13.39 14.35 14.25
C ARG A 178 12.47 13.62 13.27
N ALA A 179 11.81 14.34 12.36
CA ALA A 179 10.98 13.75 11.32
C ALA A 179 11.77 12.79 10.43
N LYS A 180 12.97 13.18 9.99
CA LYS A 180 13.88 12.33 9.20
C LYS A 180 14.30 11.07 9.95
N SER A 181 14.65 11.21 11.24
CA SER A 181 15.02 10.05 12.06
C SER A 181 13.88 9.05 12.22
N LEU A 182 12.65 9.52 12.46
CA LEU A 182 11.48 8.64 12.57
C LEU A 182 11.11 7.97 11.24
N MET A 183 11.23 8.71 10.13
CA MET A 183 11.02 8.14 8.80
C MET A 183 12.05 7.05 8.49
N LYS A 184 13.31 7.23 8.92
CA LYS A 184 14.35 6.21 8.79
C LYS A 184 14.00 4.94 9.57
N LEU A 185 13.57 5.06 10.84
CA LEU A 185 13.12 3.92 11.64
C LEU A 185 11.94 3.19 11.00
N TYR A 186 10.98 3.92 10.43
CA TYR A 186 9.88 3.34 9.68
C TYR A 186 10.38 2.54 8.46
N LYS A 187 11.26 3.13 7.64
CA LYS A 187 11.81 2.45 6.47
C LYS A 187 12.59 1.20 6.85
N GLU A 188 13.41 1.26 7.90
CA GLU A 188 14.16 0.12 8.44
C GLU A 188 13.20 -1.00 8.88
N HIS A 189 12.13 -0.68 9.60
CA HIS A 189 11.12 -1.66 10.00
C HIS A 189 10.41 -2.29 8.79
N MET A 190 10.09 -1.49 7.77
CA MET A 190 9.47 -1.98 6.54
C MET A 190 10.45 -2.70 5.60
N GLY A 191 11.74 -2.74 5.93
CA GLY A 191 12.79 -3.29 5.07
C GLY A 191 13.05 -2.49 3.80
N LEU A 192 12.59 -1.23 3.75
CA LEU A 192 12.79 -0.33 2.62
C LEU A 192 14.21 0.23 2.68
N LYS A 193 15.03 -0.04 1.68
CA LYS A 193 16.39 0.54 1.61
C LYS A 193 16.29 2.02 1.26
N ASP A 194 17.06 2.85 1.97
CA ASP A 194 17.10 4.32 1.76
C ASP A 194 17.57 4.74 0.35
N ASN A 195 18.19 3.81 -0.39
CA ASN A 195 18.74 3.99 -1.73
C ASN A 195 18.13 3.05 -2.77
N ASP A 196 16.90 2.57 -2.58
CA ASP A 196 16.21 1.77 -3.59
C ASP A 196 15.71 2.67 -4.74
N LEU A 197 16.66 3.19 -5.53
CA LEU A 197 16.47 3.27 -6.97
C LEU A 197 16.27 1.83 -7.41
N THR A 198 15.02 1.36 -7.31
CA THR A 198 14.58 0.05 -7.77
C THR A 198 15.23 -0.18 -9.13
N THR A 199 16.25 -1.03 -9.14
CA THR A 199 16.74 -1.56 -10.41
C THR A 199 15.51 -2.23 -10.99
N PRO A 200 15.04 -1.85 -12.19
CA PRO A 200 13.88 -2.50 -12.77
C PRO A 200 14.10 -4.00 -12.65
N ALA A 201 13.11 -4.71 -12.11
CA ALA A 201 13.17 -6.15 -11.94
C ALA A 201 13.21 -6.79 -13.33
N SER A 202 14.37 -6.81 -13.97
CA SER A 202 14.65 -7.69 -15.07
C SER A 202 15.01 -9.03 -14.46
N VAL A 203 14.03 -9.93 -14.42
CA VAL A 203 14.34 -11.34 -14.30
C VAL A 203 14.91 -11.73 -15.66
N ILE A 204 16.24 -11.89 -15.74
CA ILE A 204 16.85 -12.65 -16.82
C ILE A 204 16.55 -14.12 -16.51
N THR A 205 15.36 -14.56 -16.88
CA THR A 205 15.07 -15.99 -16.97
C THR A 205 15.84 -16.53 -18.17
N ASP A 206 16.86 -17.34 -17.94
CA ASP A 206 17.42 -18.17 -19.01
C ASP A 206 16.32 -19.14 -19.44
N LEU A 207 15.68 -18.81 -20.56
CA LEU A 207 14.60 -19.59 -21.13
C LEU A 207 15.22 -20.79 -21.86
N ASP A 208 15.81 -21.70 -21.08
CA ASP A 208 16.32 -23.02 -21.51
C ASP A 208 15.15 -23.98 -21.80
N VAL A 209 14.24 -23.51 -22.66
CA VAL A 209 13.21 -24.35 -23.25
C VAL A 209 13.90 -25.16 -24.34
N GLY A 210 14.10 -26.45 -24.07
CA GLY A 210 14.53 -27.42 -25.06
C GLY A 210 13.58 -27.40 -26.25
N TYR A 211 14.11 -27.48 -27.47
CA TYR A 211 13.29 -27.53 -28.67
C TYR A 211 12.39 -28.78 -28.61
N PRO A 212 11.10 -28.72 -28.99
CA PRO A 212 10.23 -29.89 -29.04
C PRO A 212 10.79 -30.85 -30.10
N GLY A 213 11.57 -31.85 -29.68
CA GLY A 213 12.34 -32.72 -30.57
C GLY A 213 13.80 -32.94 -30.17
N GLY A 214 14.29 -32.37 -29.06
CA GLY A 214 15.60 -32.71 -28.48
C GLY A 214 16.81 -32.25 -29.29
N ARG A 215 16.62 -31.30 -30.20
CA ARG A 215 17.69 -30.68 -31.01
C ARG A 215 18.03 -29.28 -30.50
N ASP A 216 19.28 -28.87 -30.71
CA ASP A 216 19.77 -27.52 -30.41
C ASP A 216 19.08 -26.47 -31.29
N ARG A 217 18.90 -25.25 -30.75
CA ARG A 217 18.32 -24.13 -31.50
C ARG A 217 19.29 -23.67 -32.58
N LEU A 218 18.78 -23.43 -33.80
CA LEU A 218 19.57 -22.95 -34.95
C LEU A 218 20.35 -21.66 -34.68
N THR A 219 19.85 -20.80 -33.78
CA THR A 219 20.45 -19.51 -33.45
C THR A 219 21.16 -19.48 -32.09
N HIS A 220 21.02 -20.53 -31.27
CA HIS A 220 21.65 -20.66 -29.95
C HIS A 220 22.03 -22.12 -29.67
N PRO A 221 23.05 -22.65 -30.35
CA PRO A 221 23.50 -24.01 -30.14
C PRO A 221 24.39 -24.10 -28.88
N ARG A 222 24.31 -25.22 -28.17
CA ARG A 222 24.83 -25.39 -26.81
C ARG A 222 26.36 -25.26 -26.72
N TRP A 223 27.07 -25.62 -27.79
CA TRP A 223 28.53 -25.48 -27.91
C TRP A 223 29.02 -24.03 -27.88
N MET A 224 28.16 -23.05 -28.18
CA MET A 224 28.50 -21.63 -28.06
C MET A 224 28.46 -21.11 -26.61
N ARG A 225 27.80 -21.81 -25.68
CA ARG A 225 27.72 -21.39 -24.26
C ARG A 225 28.95 -21.80 -23.44
N GLU A 226 29.72 -22.79 -23.88
CA GLU A 226 30.84 -23.36 -23.11
C GLU A 226 32.21 -22.67 -23.39
N SER A 227 32.24 -21.58 -24.16
CA SER A 227 33.48 -20.90 -24.57
C SER A 227 33.69 -19.50 -23.99
N ARG A 228 33.15 -19.21 -22.80
CA ARG A 228 33.50 -18.01 -22.02
C ARG A 228 33.61 -18.30 -20.54
#